data_AF-A0A543F1Q2-F1
#
_entry.id   AF-A0A543F1Q2-F1
#
_cell.length_a   1.000
_cell.length_b   1.000
_cell.length_c   1.000
_cell.angle_alpha   90.00
_cell.angle_beta   90.00
_cell.angle_gamma   90.00
#
_symmetry.space_group_name_H-M   'P 1'
#
loop_
_entity.id
_entity.type
_entity.pdbx_description
1 polymer ?
#
loop_
_entity_poly.entity_id
_entity_poly.type
_entity_poly.pdbx_seq_one_letter_code
_entity_poly.pdbx_strand_id
1 'polypeptide(L)'
;MSDTEPHARPDSAGSARPRPQYGEYASPEEQRARIQQPAPEWQQPVTPAAPVVTEAADAGIHPAQPTASAPSVGAPVRPRMVDRVVTISLLLYGLFNVVTSFPSFLDYGAYAETMFAVLGLDVTLSDPAAGRPYGIAAAIVLALGWLATAAVSVWSLRRGRLTWWIPLAAGILFTFVTGVLMAIPLMSDPAVVAALLGTTGG
;
A
#
# COMPACT_ATOMS: atom_id res chain seq x y z
N MET A 1 -13.48 -74.03 10.95
CA MET A 1 -12.31 -73.28 11.44
C MET A 1 -11.42 -73.02 10.25
N SER A 2 -11.68 -71.94 9.52
CA SER A 2 -10.98 -70.64 9.65
C SER A 2 -9.63 -70.72 8.94
N ASP A 3 -9.64 -70.44 7.62
CA ASP A 3 -9.41 -69.12 7.03
C ASP A 3 -7.94 -68.70 7.10
N THR A 4 -7.23 -68.83 5.97
CA THR A 4 -6.45 -67.73 5.39
C THR A 4 -6.07 -68.08 3.96
N GLU A 5 -6.82 -67.57 2.98
CA GLU A 5 -6.30 -67.37 1.63
C GLU A 5 -5.30 -66.20 1.65
N PRO A 6 -4.05 -66.38 1.20
CA PRO A 6 -3.26 -65.26 0.72
C PRO A 6 -3.59 -65.07 -0.75
N HIS A 7 -4.28 -63.96 -1.04
CA HIS A 7 -4.51 -63.44 -2.39
C HIS A 7 -3.32 -63.66 -3.33
N ALA A 8 -3.59 -64.31 -4.46
CA ALA A 8 -2.72 -64.26 -5.63
C ALA A 8 -2.53 -62.77 -6.01
N ARG A 9 -1.32 -62.24 -5.76
CA ARG A 9 -0.93 -60.96 -6.35
C ARG A 9 -0.41 -61.29 -7.75
N PRO A 10 -1.12 -60.89 -8.82
CA PRO A 10 -0.63 -61.12 -10.17
C PRO A 10 0.69 -60.36 -10.34
N ASP A 11 1.68 -61.07 -10.88
CA ASP A 11 2.82 -60.57 -11.64
C ASP A 11 3.27 -59.14 -11.29
N SER A 12 4.25 -59.01 -10.40
CA SER A 12 5.12 -57.83 -10.36
C SER A 12 6.09 -57.81 -11.56
N ALA A 13 5.55 -58.03 -12.76
CA ALA A 13 6.17 -57.83 -14.06
C ALA A 13 5.49 -56.62 -14.71
N GLY A 14 5.77 -55.43 -14.20
CA GLY A 14 5.14 -54.21 -14.70
C GLY A 14 5.78 -52.95 -14.17
N SER A 15 6.80 -52.46 -14.88
CA SER A 15 7.38 -51.11 -14.79
C SER A 15 8.23 -50.77 -13.55
N ALA A 16 9.33 -51.49 -13.37
CA ALA A 16 10.52 -50.84 -12.82
C ALA A 16 10.86 -49.67 -13.75
N ARG A 17 10.70 -48.42 -13.29
CA ARG A 17 11.00 -47.22 -14.10
C ARG A 17 12.45 -47.35 -14.61
N PRO A 18 12.67 -47.33 -15.94
CA PRO A 18 14.02 -47.41 -16.49
C PRO A 18 14.89 -46.34 -15.84
N ARG A 19 16.04 -46.75 -15.30
CA ARG A 19 17.02 -45.77 -14.82
C ARG A 19 17.56 -45.04 -16.05
N PRO A 20 17.52 -43.70 -16.09
CA PRO A 20 17.99 -42.95 -17.24
C PRO A 20 19.47 -43.29 -17.49
N GLN A 21 19.78 -43.69 -18.71
CA GLN A 21 21.15 -43.93 -19.11
C GLN A 21 21.87 -42.58 -19.19
N TYR A 22 23.13 -42.53 -18.77
CA TYR A 22 23.90 -41.29 -18.71
C TYR A 22 23.83 -40.55 -20.05
N GLY A 23 23.25 -39.33 -20.05
CA GLY A 23 23.00 -38.55 -21.28
C GLY A 23 21.55 -38.11 -21.47
N GLU A 24 20.58 -38.71 -20.76
CA GLU A 24 19.15 -38.32 -20.81
C GLU A 24 18.80 -37.14 -19.87
N TYR A 25 19.68 -36.15 -19.74
CA TYR A 25 19.25 -34.88 -19.16
C TYR A 25 18.32 -34.18 -20.15
N ALA A 26 17.26 -33.53 -19.65
CA ALA A 26 16.37 -32.69 -20.46
C ALA A 26 17.21 -31.83 -21.41
N SER A 27 16.79 -31.76 -22.68
CA SER A 27 17.52 -30.97 -23.66
C SER A 27 17.71 -29.53 -23.15
N PRO A 28 18.81 -28.84 -23.50
CA PRO A 28 19.01 -27.46 -23.07
C PRO A 28 17.82 -26.55 -23.40
N GLU A 29 17.08 -26.85 -24.46
CA GLU A 29 15.86 -26.15 -24.87
C GLU A 29 14.69 -26.40 -23.92
N GLU A 30 14.44 -27.64 -23.49
CA GLU A 30 13.40 -27.96 -22.52
C GLU A 30 13.71 -27.41 -21.12
N GLN A 31 15.00 -27.37 -20.76
CA GLN A 31 15.43 -26.78 -19.50
C GLN A 31 15.20 -25.26 -19.49
N ARG A 32 15.49 -24.57 -20.61
CA ARG A 32 15.21 -23.14 -20.81
C ARG A 32 13.71 -22.83 -20.76
N ALA A 33 12.89 -23.67 -21.40
CA ALA A 33 11.43 -23.52 -21.35
C ALA A 33 10.89 -23.62 -19.92
N ARG A 34 11.45 -24.53 -19.10
CA ARG A 34 11.04 -24.69 -17.70
C ARG A 34 11.42 -23.51 -16.81
N ILE A 35 12.58 -22.89 -17.04
CA ILE A 35 13.09 -21.75 -16.26
C ILE A 35 12.81 -20.39 -16.91
N GLN A 36 11.99 -20.37 -17.96
CA GLN A 36 11.58 -19.17 -18.72
C GLN A 36 12.78 -18.30 -19.17
N GLN A 37 13.86 -18.95 -19.61
CA GLN A 37 15.04 -18.26 -20.13
C GLN A 37 14.83 -17.84 -21.60
N PRO A 38 15.16 -16.58 -21.98
CA PRO A 38 15.12 -16.15 -23.37
C PRO A 38 16.15 -16.88 -24.24
N ALA A 39 15.83 -17.08 -25.53
CA ALA A 39 16.72 -17.73 -26.49
C ALA A 39 17.95 -16.84 -26.79
N PRO A 40 19.14 -17.44 -27.04
CA PRO A 40 20.35 -16.69 -27.38
C PRO A 40 20.16 -15.82 -28.63
N GLU A 41 20.76 -14.62 -28.63
CA GLU A 41 20.58 -13.62 -29.70
C GLU A 41 20.90 -14.13 -31.12
N TRP A 42 21.76 -15.14 -31.26
CA TRP A 42 22.12 -15.75 -32.56
C TRP A 42 20.98 -16.53 -33.23
N GLN A 43 19.92 -16.85 -32.49
CA GLN A 43 18.73 -17.54 -33.00
C GLN A 43 17.54 -16.59 -33.21
N GLN A 44 17.70 -15.29 -32.94
CA GLN A 44 16.64 -14.31 -33.14
C GLN A 44 16.61 -13.84 -34.61
N PRO A 45 15.46 -13.87 -35.31
CA PRO A 45 15.36 -13.37 -36.67
C PRO A 45 15.66 -11.88 -36.72
N VAL A 46 16.74 -11.51 -37.42
CA VAL A 46 17.14 -10.11 -37.59
C VAL A 46 16.19 -9.43 -38.57
N THR A 47 15.38 -8.47 -38.10
CA THR A 47 14.62 -7.58 -38.99
C THR A 47 15.53 -6.45 -39.47
N PRO A 48 15.77 -6.26 -40.79
CA PRO A 48 16.68 -5.22 -41.26
C PRO A 48 16.05 -3.82 -41.14
N ALA A 49 16.76 -2.88 -40.49
CA ALA A 49 16.44 -1.46 -40.55
C ALA A 49 17.27 -0.76 -41.65
N ALA A 50 16.65 0.22 -42.32
CA ALA A 50 17.14 0.92 -43.52
C ALA A 50 18.43 1.75 -43.31
N PRO A 51 19.20 2.07 -44.38
CA PRO A 51 20.57 2.55 -44.26
C PRO A 51 20.66 4.08 -44.17
N VAL A 52 21.59 4.57 -43.35
CA VAL A 52 22.09 5.96 -43.41
C VAL A 52 23.55 5.90 -43.85
N VAL A 53 23.84 6.54 -44.98
CA VAL A 53 25.17 6.67 -45.59
C VAL A 53 25.83 7.93 -45.05
N THR A 54 27.04 7.86 -44.48
CA THR A 54 28.20 8.73 -44.84
C THR A 54 29.52 8.17 -44.28
N GLU A 55 30.30 7.63 -45.21
CA GLU A 55 31.76 7.63 -45.44
C GLU A 55 32.78 8.01 -44.33
N ALA A 56 33.82 7.17 -44.21
CA ALA A 56 34.98 7.29 -43.34
C ALA A 56 36.28 7.47 -44.18
N ALA A 57 37.23 8.26 -43.67
CA ALA A 57 38.65 8.26 -44.06
C ALA A 57 39.48 8.41 -42.76
N ASP A 58 39.96 7.31 -42.17
CA ASP A 58 41.27 6.63 -42.38
C ASP A 58 42.35 7.20 -41.44
N ALA A 59 42.96 6.51 -40.48
CA ALA A 59 42.89 5.12 -40.01
C ALA A 59 43.24 5.08 -38.51
N GLY A 60 42.54 4.24 -37.75
CA GLY A 60 42.82 3.96 -36.33
C GLY A 60 41.87 4.60 -35.31
N ILE A 61 40.59 4.77 -35.68
CA ILE A 61 39.56 5.33 -34.80
C ILE A 61 38.89 4.18 -34.03
N HIS A 62 39.27 3.98 -32.77
CA HIS A 62 38.37 3.39 -31.77
C HIS A 62 37.80 4.54 -30.92
N PRO A 63 36.64 5.12 -31.27
CA PRO A 63 35.90 5.97 -30.36
C PRO A 63 34.77 5.15 -29.73
N ALA A 64 34.75 5.19 -28.40
CA ALA A 64 33.68 4.75 -27.51
C ALA A 64 33.32 3.26 -27.57
N GLN A 65 33.91 2.50 -26.64
CA GLN A 65 33.22 1.41 -25.96
C GLN A 65 31.74 1.79 -25.74
N PRO A 66 30.75 1.02 -26.23
CA PRO A 66 29.56 0.81 -25.44
C PRO A 66 30.06 0.05 -24.23
N THR A 67 30.20 0.77 -23.12
CA THR A 67 30.32 0.15 -21.80
C THR A 67 29.36 -1.01 -21.77
N ALA A 68 29.89 -2.22 -21.60
CA ALA A 68 29.09 -3.35 -21.21
C ALA A 68 28.24 -2.85 -20.03
N SER A 69 26.94 -2.69 -20.25
CA SER A 69 25.99 -2.69 -19.16
C SER A 69 26.03 -4.12 -18.63
N ALA A 70 27.09 -4.43 -17.89
CA ALA A 70 27.05 -5.43 -16.85
C ALA A 70 25.72 -5.22 -16.12
N PRO A 71 24.99 -6.28 -15.75
CA PRO A 71 23.79 -6.12 -14.95
C PRO A 71 24.21 -5.23 -13.78
N SER A 72 23.60 -4.05 -13.64
CA SER A 72 23.95 -3.16 -12.55
C SER A 72 23.66 -3.93 -11.26
N VAL A 73 24.70 -4.51 -10.67
CA VAL A 73 24.72 -5.00 -9.31
C VAL A 73 24.52 -3.75 -8.46
N GLY A 74 23.25 -3.41 -8.22
CA GLY A 74 22.89 -2.14 -7.60
C GLY A 74 21.73 -1.37 -8.21
N ALA A 75 20.92 -1.94 -9.13
CA ALA A 75 19.64 -1.30 -9.45
C ALA A 75 18.81 -1.19 -8.15
N PRO A 76 18.44 0.02 -7.68
CA PRO A 76 17.78 0.16 -6.41
C PRO A 76 16.36 -0.41 -6.51
N VAL A 77 16.16 -1.61 -5.96
CA VAL A 77 14.84 -2.23 -5.69
C VAL A 77 13.99 -1.39 -4.70
N ARG A 78 14.59 -0.31 -4.17
CA ARG A 78 14.10 0.51 -3.06
C ARG A 78 12.78 1.28 -3.26
N PRO A 79 12.37 1.78 -4.45
CA PRO A 79 11.21 2.68 -4.51
C PRO A 79 9.88 1.98 -4.18
N ARG A 80 9.73 0.69 -4.53
CA ARG A 80 8.51 -0.07 -4.26
C ARG A 80 8.40 -0.59 -2.82
N MET A 81 9.53 -0.85 -2.15
CA MET A 81 9.53 -1.25 -0.73
C MET A 81 9.22 -0.05 0.17
N VAL A 82 9.80 1.12 -0.12
CA VAL A 82 9.54 2.35 0.64
C VAL A 82 8.07 2.74 0.57
N ASP A 83 7.45 2.75 -0.62
CA ASP A 83 6.02 3.06 -0.78
C ASP A 83 5.12 2.15 0.06
N ARG A 84 5.42 0.84 0.12
CA ARG A 84 4.68 -0.12 0.95
C ARG A 84 4.84 0.16 2.43
N VAL A 85 6.07 0.37 2.90
CA VAL A 85 6.36 0.67 4.30
C VAL A 85 5.67 1.95 4.73
N VAL A 86 5.75 3.01 3.91
CA VAL A 86 5.09 4.30 4.18
C VAL A 86 3.57 4.13 4.23
N THR A 87 2.98 3.42 3.26
CA THR A 87 1.53 3.18 3.24
C THR A 87 1.07 2.41 4.48
N ILE A 88 1.76 1.33 4.86
CA ILE A 88 1.44 0.55 6.06
C ILE A 88 1.59 1.41 7.31
N SER A 89 2.65 2.20 7.41
CA SER A 89 2.90 3.09 8.55
C SER A 89 1.80 4.14 8.68
N LEU A 90 1.38 4.77 7.58
CA LEU A 90 0.27 5.73 7.57
C LEU A 90 -1.06 5.09 7.95
N LEU A 91 -1.34 3.86 7.51
CA LEU A 91 -2.56 3.15 7.88
C LEU A 91 -2.57 2.80 9.38
N LEU A 92 -1.45 2.34 9.93
CA LEU A 92 -1.31 2.04 11.36
C LEU A 92 -1.41 3.31 12.21
N TYR A 93 -0.74 4.39 11.79
CA TYR A 93 -0.85 5.68 12.44
C TYR A 93 -2.29 6.20 12.41
N GLY A 94 -2.95 6.12 11.24
CA GLY A 94 -4.35 6.50 11.08
C GLY A 94 -5.27 5.66 11.97
N LEU A 95 -5.02 4.35 12.08
CA LEU A 95 -5.81 3.46 12.93
C LEU A 95 -5.66 3.84 14.41
N PHE A 96 -4.42 4.05 14.84
CA PHE A 96 -4.12 4.50 16.19
C PHE A 96 -4.87 5.80 16.50
N ASN A 97 -4.79 6.78 15.59
CA ASN A 97 -5.50 8.05 15.70
C ASN A 97 -7.03 7.86 15.83
N VAL A 98 -7.65 7.00 15.00
CA VAL A 98 -9.10 6.73 15.07
C VAL A 98 -9.47 6.12 16.43
N VAL A 99 -8.71 5.11 16.88
CA VAL A 99 -8.97 4.41 18.14
C VAL A 99 -8.82 5.35 19.34
N THR A 100 -7.78 6.19 19.36
CA THR A 100 -7.55 7.13 20.47
C THR A 100 -8.50 8.32 20.46
N SER A 101 -8.99 8.72 19.29
CA SER A 101 -9.93 9.86 19.18
C SER A 101 -11.36 9.48 19.55
N PHE A 102 -11.72 8.20 19.40
CA PHE A 102 -13.10 7.73 19.58
C PHE A 102 -13.71 8.11 20.95
N PRO A 103 -13.03 7.88 22.10
CA PRO A 103 -13.58 8.26 23.40
C PRO A 103 -13.81 9.77 23.52
N SER A 104 -12.84 10.56 23.06
CA SER A 104 -12.93 12.04 23.07
C SER A 104 -14.11 12.55 22.27
N PHE A 105 -14.54 11.84 21.22
CA PHE A 105 -15.69 12.25 20.43
C PHE A 105 -17.03 11.92 21.08
N LEU A 106 -17.08 10.85 21.89
CA LEU A 106 -18.28 10.45 22.60
C LEU A 106 -18.52 11.30 23.85
N ASP A 107 -17.45 11.86 24.43
CA ASP A 107 -17.51 12.85 25.50
C ASP A 107 -17.27 14.27 24.96
N TYR A 108 -18.33 14.83 24.38
CA TYR A 108 -18.28 16.15 23.77
C TYR A 108 -17.97 17.27 24.77
N GLY A 109 -18.45 17.15 26.02
CA GLY A 109 -18.21 18.12 27.07
C GLY A 109 -16.71 18.21 27.41
N ALA A 110 -16.09 17.08 27.71
CA ALA A 110 -14.66 17.01 28.00
C ALA A 110 -13.81 17.47 26.80
N TYR A 111 -14.23 17.15 25.57
CA TYR A 111 -13.59 17.66 24.36
C TYR A 111 -13.62 19.19 24.29
N ALA A 112 -14.80 19.79 24.51
CA ALA A 112 -14.97 21.24 24.46
C ALA A 112 -14.16 21.95 25.56
N GLU A 113 -14.18 21.44 26.79
CA GLU A 113 -13.38 21.96 27.90
C GLU A 113 -11.88 21.93 27.58
N THR A 114 -11.40 20.82 26.99
CA THR A 114 -10.00 20.71 26.54
C THR A 114 -9.68 21.76 25.48
N MET A 115 -10.60 22.00 24.53
CA MET A 115 -10.43 23.02 23.49
C MET A 115 -10.44 24.44 24.07
N PHE A 116 -11.32 24.74 25.02
CA PHE A 116 -11.36 26.04 25.68
C PHE A 116 -10.08 26.28 26.48
N ALA A 117 -9.57 25.28 27.19
CA ALA A 117 -8.28 25.35 27.90
C ALA A 117 -7.11 25.65 26.95
N VAL A 118 -7.08 25.01 25.78
CA VAL A 118 -6.06 25.28 24.73
C VAL A 118 -6.16 26.71 24.20
N LEU A 119 -7.38 27.25 24.09
CA LEU A 119 -7.64 28.62 23.66
C LEU A 119 -7.47 29.65 24.79
N GLY A 120 -7.23 29.22 26.04
CA GLY A 120 -7.17 30.09 27.21
C GLY A 120 -8.50 30.69 27.63
N LEU A 121 -9.62 30.07 27.24
CA LEU A 121 -10.98 30.48 27.59
C LEU A 121 -11.46 29.72 28.82
N ASP A 122 -11.91 30.45 29.84
CA ASP A 122 -12.59 29.88 31.01
C ASP A 122 -14.10 29.90 30.78
N VAL A 123 -14.57 28.98 29.94
CA VAL A 123 -15.98 28.88 29.50
C VAL A 123 -16.45 27.44 29.63
N THR A 124 -17.69 27.27 30.07
CA THR A 124 -18.38 25.98 30.07
C THR A 124 -19.51 26.03 29.06
N LEU A 125 -19.74 24.92 28.34
CA LEU A 125 -20.87 24.81 27.42
C LEU A 125 -22.21 25.01 28.15
N SER A 126 -23.15 25.67 27.48
CA SER A 126 -24.50 25.91 28.00
C SER A 126 -25.33 24.62 28.00
N ASP A 127 -25.18 23.81 26.95
CA ASP A 127 -25.78 22.48 26.83
C ASP A 127 -24.80 21.50 26.16
N PRO A 128 -23.99 20.76 26.94
CA PRO A 128 -23.08 19.75 26.41
C PRO A 128 -23.80 18.61 25.65
N ALA A 129 -25.05 18.32 25.98
CA ALA A 129 -25.79 17.21 25.37
C ALA A 129 -26.15 17.50 23.91
N ALA A 130 -26.32 18.78 23.54
CA ALA A 130 -26.59 19.21 22.18
C ALA A 130 -25.46 18.86 21.20
N GLY A 131 -24.20 18.79 21.66
CA GLY A 131 -23.04 18.43 20.83
C GLY A 131 -22.85 16.92 20.62
N ARG A 132 -23.46 16.09 21.48
CA ARG A 132 -23.34 14.63 21.42
C ARG A 132 -23.67 14.00 20.05
N PRO A 133 -24.77 14.35 19.35
CA PRO A 133 -25.04 13.78 18.02
C PRO A 133 -23.95 14.13 16.99
N TYR A 134 -23.34 15.30 17.09
CA TYR A 134 -22.22 15.70 16.22
C TYR A 134 -20.96 14.90 16.53
N GLY A 135 -20.66 14.66 17.81
CA GLY A 135 -19.57 13.77 18.22
C GLY A 135 -19.73 12.34 17.70
N ILE A 136 -20.95 11.78 17.79
CA ILE A 136 -21.27 10.46 17.22
C ILE A 136 -21.10 10.47 15.70
N ALA A 137 -21.63 11.49 15.01
CA ALA A 137 -21.48 11.62 13.56
C ALA A 137 -20.01 11.72 13.15
N ALA A 138 -19.21 12.50 13.88
CA ALA A 138 -17.79 12.68 13.66
C ALA A 138 -17.01 11.35 13.84
N ALA A 139 -17.37 10.57 14.85
CA ALA A 139 -16.81 9.24 15.11
C ALA A 139 -17.15 8.25 13.98
N ILE A 140 -18.40 8.24 13.52
CA ILE A 140 -18.85 7.40 12.40
C ILE A 140 -18.11 7.78 11.11
N VAL A 141 -18.04 9.08 10.79
CA VAL A 141 -17.34 9.59 9.61
C VAL A 141 -15.87 9.20 9.64
N LEU A 142 -15.19 9.38 10.77
CA LEU A 142 -13.78 9.03 10.89
C LEU A 142 -13.55 7.52 10.77
N ALA A 143 -14.39 6.69 11.41
CA ALA A 143 -14.28 5.24 11.36
C ALA A 143 -14.55 4.68 9.96
N LEU A 144 -15.66 5.09 9.32
CA LEU A 144 -15.99 4.66 7.96
C LEU A 144 -14.99 5.19 6.94
N GLY A 145 -14.54 6.44 7.12
CA GLY A 145 -13.50 7.06 6.29
C GLY A 145 -12.19 6.28 6.36
N TRP A 146 -11.76 5.89 7.56
CA TRP A 146 -10.57 5.05 7.73
C TRP A 146 -10.74 3.66 7.10
N LEU A 147 -11.89 2.99 7.30
CA LEU A 147 -12.16 1.68 6.71
C LEU A 147 -12.12 1.73 5.17
N ALA A 148 -12.77 2.73 4.57
CA ALA A 148 -12.74 2.94 3.13
C ALA A 148 -11.31 3.22 2.63
N THR A 149 -10.57 4.06 3.36
CA THR A 149 -9.17 4.37 3.06
C THR A 149 -8.28 3.14 3.10
N ALA A 150 -8.42 2.30 4.13
CA ALA A 150 -7.69 1.05 4.27
C ALA A 150 -8.03 0.08 3.14
N ALA A 151 -9.31 -0.08 2.80
CA ALA A 151 -9.75 -0.95 1.71
C ALA A 151 -9.19 -0.51 0.36
N VAL A 152 -9.28 0.78 0.03
CA VAL A 152 -8.73 1.35 -1.21
C VAL A 152 -7.21 1.22 -1.26
N SER A 153 -6.53 1.51 -0.14
CA SER A 153 -5.07 1.39 -0.05
C SER A 153 -4.62 -0.06 -0.27
N VAL A 154 -5.26 -1.04 0.39
CA VAL A 154 -4.95 -2.46 0.21
C VAL A 154 -5.23 -2.91 -1.22
N TRP A 155 -6.34 -2.48 -1.83
CA TRP A 155 -6.66 -2.83 -3.20
C TRP A 155 -5.65 -2.26 -4.20
N SER A 156 -5.21 -1.01 -3.98
CA SER A 156 -4.17 -0.37 -4.77
C SER A 156 -2.81 -1.08 -4.63
N LEU A 157 -2.42 -1.48 -3.42
CA LEU A 157 -1.19 -2.26 -3.17
C LEU A 157 -1.20 -3.59 -3.93
N ARG A 158 -2.35 -4.29 -3.94
CA ARG A 158 -2.53 -5.55 -4.68
C ARG A 158 -2.40 -5.38 -6.20
N ARG A 159 -2.68 -4.17 -6.71
CA ARG A 159 -2.52 -3.80 -8.13
C ARG A 159 -1.13 -3.25 -8.46
N GLY A 160 -0.22 -3.16 -7.49
CA GLY A 160 1.15 -2.70 -7.71
C GLY A 160 1.31 -1.20 -8.01
N ARG A 161 0.31 -0.37 -7.67
CA ARG A 161 0.36 1.09 -7.86
C ARG A 161 0.99 1.79 -6.66
N LEU A 162 1.60 2.96 -6.87
CA LEU A 162 2.08 3.84 -5.80
C LEU A 162 0.89 4.34 -4.98
N THR A 163 0.90 4.08 -3.67
CA THR A 163 -0.31 4.20 -2.84
C THR A 163 -0.14 5.13 -1.64
N TRP A 164 1.09 5.55 -1.30
CA TRP A 164 1.35 6.30 -0.06
C TRP A 164 0.53 7.59 0.11
N TRP A 165 0.17 8.26 -0.99
CA TRP A 165 -0.60 9.51 -0.93
C TRP A 165 -2.07 9.30 -0.56
N ILE A 166 -2.64 8.10 -0.83
CA ILE A 166 -4.05 7.80 -0.57
C ILE A 166 -4.38 7.93 0.93
N PRO A 167 -3.71 7.20 1.84
CA PRO A 167 -4.00 7.32 3.26
C PRO A 167 -3.69 8.71 3.81
N LEU A 168 -2.69 9.41 3.26
CA LEU A 168 -2.38 10.78 3.67
C LEU A 168 -3.50 11.76 3.30
N ALA A 169 -3.90 11.78 2.03
CA ALA A 169 -4.94 12.68 1.53
C ALA A 169 -6.29 12.40 2.19
N ALA A 170 -6.65 11.12 2.33
CA ALA A 170 -7.86 10.73 3.02
C ALA A 170 -7.82 11.09 4.51
N GLY A 171 -6.67 10.87 5.18
CA GLY A 171 -6.47 11.26 6.58
C GLY A 171 -6.70 12.76 6.79
N ILE A 172 -6.13 13.60 5.93
CA ILE A 172 -6.35 15.06 5.96
C ILE A 172 -7.83 15.39 5.77
N LEU A 173 -8.46 14.82 4.73
CA LEU A 173 -9.86 15.09 4.42
C LEU A 173 -10.80 14.70 5.57
N PHE A 174 -10.71 13.47 6.07
CA PHE A 174 -11.61 13.00 7.13
C PHE A 174 -11.34 13.70 8.46
N THR A 175 -10.09 14.00 8.79
CA THR A 175 -9.77 14.79 9.99
C THR A 175 -10.38 16.18 9.91
N PHE A 176 -10.29 16.84 8.75
CA PHE A 176 -10.89 18.14 8.53
C PHE A 176 -12.42 18.09 8.66
N VAL A 177 -13.07 17.12 8.01
CA VAL A 177 -14.54 16.94 8.10
C VAL A 177 -14.97 16.69 9.54
N THR A 178 -14.31 15.78 10.26
CA THR A 178 -14.56 15.51 11.68
C THR A 178 -14.37 16.78 12.53
N GLY A 179 -13.33 17.57 12.29
CA GLY A 179 -13.10 18.83 12.98
C GLY A 179 -14.22 19.85 12.74
N VAL A 180 -14.71 19.97 11.51
CA VAL A 180 -15.86 20.83 11.18
C VAL A 180 -17.12 20.36 11.91
N LEU A 181 -17.41 19.05 11.91
CA LEU A 181 -18.55 18.49 12.64
C LEU A 181 -18.48 18.83 14.14
N MET A 182 -17.29 18.76 14.72
CA MET A 182 -17.08 19.10 16.13
C MET A 182 -17.17 20.59 16.43
N ALA A 183 -16.80 21.46 15.49
CA ALA A 183 -16.84 22.90 15.67
C ALA A 183 -18.26 23.48 15.61
N ILE A 184 -19.19 22.84 14.89
CA ILE A 184 -20.55 23.37 14.67
C ILE A 184 -21.27 23.67 15.99
N PRO A 185 -21.37 22.75 16.97
CA PRO A 185 -22.09 23.04 18.22
C PRO A 185 -21.40 24.11 19.06
N LEU A 186 -20.06 24.12 19.14
CA LEU A 186 -19.28 25.18 19.81
C LEU A 186 -19.64 26.57 19.27
N MET A 187 -19.72 26.72 17.96
CA MET A 187 -20.02 28.01 17.31
C MET A 187 -21.49 28.44 17.45
N SER A 188 -22.37 27.49 17.79
CA SER A 188 -23.78 27.77 18.08
C SER A 188 -24.08 27.95 19.58
N ASP A 189 -23.11 27.67 20.46
CA ASP A 189 -23.30 27.77 21.89
C ASP A 189 -23.30 29.25 22.35
N PRO A 190 -24.36 29.73 23.01
CA PRO A 190 -24.45 31.12 23.43
C PRO A 190 -23.31 31.57 24.37
N ALA A 191 -22.84 30.71 25.27
CA ALA A 191 -21.77 31.04 26.20
C ALA A 191 -20.43 31.20 25.47
N VAL A 192 -20.15 30.35 24.49
CA VAL A 192 -18.95 30.44 23.65
C VAL A 192 -18.99 31.70 22.80
N VAL A 193 -20.12 31.99 22.15
CA VAL A 193 -20.30 33.20 21.33
C VAL A 193 -20.13 34.46 22.18
N ALA A 194 -20.72 34.50 23.39
CA ALA A 194 -20.58 35.63 24.30
C ALA A 194 -19.12 35.84 24.73
N ALA A 195 -18.39 34.76 25.05
CA ALA A 195 -16.98 34.85 25.41
C ALA A 195 -16.12 35.36 24.25
N LEU A 196 -16.35 34.91 23.02
CA LEU A 196 -15.62 35.37 21.83
C LEU A 196 -15.89 36.84 21.49
N LEU A 197 -17.13 37.30 21.67
CA LEU A 197 -17.48 38.72 21.50
C LEU A 197 -16.89 39.58 22.63
N GLY A 198 -16.83 39.04 23.85
CA GLY A 198 -16.20 39.70 24.99
C GLY A 198 -14.69 39.86 24.85
N THR A 199 -14.00 38.89 24.25
CA THR A 199 -12.54 38.96 24.02
C THR A 199 -12.14 39.87 22.86
N THR A 200 -13.03 40.10 21.89
CA THR A 200 -12.77 41.00 20.75
C THR A 200 -13.09 42.47 21.04
N GLY A 201 -13.84 42.75 22.12
CA GLY A 201 -14.18 44.11 22.57
C GLY A 201 -13.26 44.71 23.64
N GLY A 202 -12.21 43.99 24.07
CA GLY A 202 -11.25 44.39 25.10
C GLY A 202 -9.90 44.80 24.54
#